data_AF-X1K2H1-F1
#
_entry.id   AF-X1K2H1-F1
#
_cell.length_a   1.000
_cell.length_b   1.000
_cell.length_c   1.000
_cell.angle_alpha   90.00
_cell.angle_beta   90.00
_cell.angle_gamma   90.00
#
_symmetry.space_group_name_H-M   'P 1'
#
loop_
_entity.id
_entity.type
_entity.pdbx_description
1 polymer ?
#
loop_
_entity_poly.entity_id
_entity_poly.type
_entity_poly.pdbx_seq_one_letter_code
_entity_poly.pdbx_strand_id
1 'polypeptide(L)'
;MKLIGVMALNNFPLWRKAFDAMCELVDEVYIRFDGITGDPDILRELYRIAHPKMKEVMITDTFWNPPEWREEMLRLVNDAKPDIVICPDEDEVFGDGFRDELESFWRSDKLAMMVAYEPLVTANGREVNKAAPYPPQPHMKAFKWRPGLSHYPWHTNAIIAPYVNAACHWSAVTRLKHYCCYTAALEKMKQWRSPTPGRKHKKVVTMLGFGE
;
A
#
# COMPACT_ATOMS: atom_id res chain seq x y z
N MET A 1 14.92 15.66 -6.13
CA MET A 1 14.45 14.33 -5.74
C MET A 1 13.00 14.23 -6.15
N LYS A 2 12.70 13.49 -7.21
CA LYS A 2 11.33 13.19 -7.67
C LYS A 2 10.82 11.95 -6.93
N LEU A 3 9.76 12.11 -6.16
CA LEU A 3 9.08 11.06 -5.42
C LEU A 3 7.81 10.65 -6.15
N ILE A 4 7.65 9.34 -6.40
CA ILE A 4 6.40 8.80 -6.94
C ILE A 4 5.80 7.81 -5.96
N GLY A 5 4.50 7.99 -5.68
CA GLY A 5 3.69 7.05 -4.92
C GLY A 5 2.97 6.09 -5.87
N VAL A 6 3.01 4.80 -5.54
CA VAL A 6 2.23 3.76 -6.22
C VAL A 6 1.40 3.00 -5.20
N MET A 7 0.09 2.90 -5.42
CA MET A 7 -0.83 2.27 -4.46
C MET A 7 -1.84 1.40 -5.22
N ALA A 8 -2.11 0.21 -4.69
CA ALA A 8 -3.19 -0.62 -5.18
C ALA A 8 -4.42 -0.42 -4.28
N LEU A 9 -5.57 -0.16 -4.88
CA LEU A 9 -6.85 0.06 -4.21
C LEU A 9 -7.82 -1.06 -4.55
N ASN A 10 -8.56 -1.53 -3.54
CA ASN A 10 -9.58 -2.56 -3.67
C ASN A 10 -10.85 -2.13 -2.92
N ASN A 11 -10.99 -2.53 -1.65
CA ASN A 11 -12.24 -2.38 -0.90
C ASN A 11 -11.99 -2.00 0.57
N PHE A 12 -11.07 -1.08 0.79
CA PHE A 12 -10.73 -0.61 2.12
C PHE A 12 -11.37 0.74 2.47
N PRO A 13 -12.28 0.84 3.46
CA PRO A 13 -13.03 2.08 3.73
C PRO A 13 -12.20 3.29 4.20
N LEU A 14 -10.99 3.08 4.72
CA LEU A 14 -10.10 4.20 5.10
C LEU A 14 -9.05 4.51 4.03
N TRP A 15 -9.21 4.00 2.80
CA TRP A 15 -8.29 4.22 1.68
C TRP A 15 -7.98 5.71 1.48
N ARG A 16 -8.99 6.57 1.68
CA ARG A 16 -8.87 8.01 1.44
C ARG A 16 -7.80 8.65 2.32
N LYS A 17 -7.68 8.18 3.56
CA LYS A 17 -6.68 8.65 4.50
C LYS A 17 -5.26 8.29 4.07
N ALA A 18 -5.07 7.06 3.58
CA ALA A 18 -3.79 6.61 3.03
C ALA A 18 -3.44 7.38 1.74
N PHE A 19 -4.43 7.57 0.85
CA PHE A 19 -4.27 8.31 -0.39
C PHE A 19 -3.90 9.78 -0.17
N ASP A 20 -4.59 10.49 0.71
CA ASP A 20 -4.31 11.90 1.01
C ASP A 20 -2.91 12.05 1.64
N ALA A 21 -2.55 11.19 2.61
CA ALA A 21 -1.22 11.19 3.22
C ALA A 21 -0.11 10.91 2.18
N MET A 22 -0.33 9.98 1.25
CA MET A 22 0.59 9.75 0.14
C MET A 22 0.70 10.99 -0.76
N CYS A 23 -0.42 11.64 -1.08
CA CYS A 23 -0.44 12.88 -1.89
C CYS A 23 0.33 14.03 -1.23
N GLU A 24 0.37 14.12 0.09
CA GLU A 24 1.18 15.11 0.80
C GLU A 24 2.69 14.84 0.66
N LEU A 25 3.06 13.56 0.58
CA LEU A 25 4.45 13.09 0.57
C LEU A 25 5.13 13.14 -0.81
N VAL A 26 4.40 12.79 -1.88
CA VAL A 26 4.98 12.53 -3.21
C VAL A 26 4.68 13.62 -4.22
N ASP A 27 5.37 13.62 -5.35
CA ASP A 27 5.13 14.56 -6.47
C ASP A 27 4.02 14.05 -7.40
N GLU A 28 3.95 12.73 -7.61
CA GLU A 28 2.96 12.07 -8.46
C GLU A 28 2.45 10.77 -7.81
N VAL A 29 1.18 10.45 -8.06
CA VAL A 29 0.52 9.24 -7.58
C VAL A 29 -0.03 8.46 -8.78
N TYR A 30 0.27 7.16 -8.80
CA TYR A 30 -0.30 6.20 -9.73
C TYR A 30 -1.09 5.17 -8.92
N ILE A 31 -2.28 4.82 -9.40
CA ILE A 31 -3.19 3.90 -8.73
C ILE A 31 -3.45 2.68 -9.61
N ARG A 32 -3.37 1.49 -9.04
CA ARG A 32 -3.97 0.27 -9.61
C ARG A 32 -5.27 -0.03 -8.86
N PHE A 33 -6.39 0.00 -9.57
CA PHE A 33 -7.69 -0.33 -9.02
C PHE A 33 -8.10 -1.75 -9.43
N ASP A 34 -8.58 -2.53 -8.46
CA ASP A 34 -9.11 -3.87 -8.70
C ASP A 34 -10.50 -3.81 -9.36
N GLY A 35 -10.59 -4.09 -10.66
CA GLY A 35 -11.87 -4.07 -11.37
C GLY A 35 -12.75 -5.30 -11.13
N ILE A 36 -12.26 -6.36 -10.48
CA ILE A 36 -13.04 -7.56 -10.18
C ILE A 36 -13.74 -7.44 -8.81
N THR A 37 -12.98 -7.09 -7.77
CA THR A 37 -13.47 -7.08 -6.38
C THR A 37 -13.48 -5.70 -5.74
N GLY A 38 -12.95 -4.69 -6.42
CA GLY A 38 -12.89 -3.32 -5.91
C GLY A 38 -14.27 -2.72 -5.71
N ASP A 39 -14.38 -1.86 -4.70
CA ASP A 39 -15.62 -1.15 -4.44
C ASP A 39 -15.82 -0.04 -5.50
N PRO A 40 -16.87 -0.11 -6.34
CA PRO A 40 -17.09 0.88 -7.39
C PRO A 40 -17.30 2.30 -6.85
N ASP A 41 -17.71 2.47 -5.60
CA ASP A 41 -17.84 3.79 -4.99
C ASP A 41 -16.48 4.44 -4.71
N ILE A 42 -15.45 3.65 -4.37
CA ILE A 42 -14.06 4.12 -4.26
C ILE A 42 -13.60 4.65 -5.62
N LEU A 43 -13.84 3.90 -6.70
CA LEU A 43 -13.44 4.32 -8.05
C LEU A 43 -14.14 5.61 -8.50
N ARG A 44 -15.46 5.71 -8.27
CA ARG A 44 -16.22 6.95 -8.54
C ARG A 44 -15.67 8.11 -7.75
N GLU A 45 -15.33 7.89 -6.47
CA GLU A 45 -14.79 8.94 -5.62
C GLU A 45 -13.40 9.39 -6.08
N LEU A 46 -12.51 8.48 -6.47
CA LEU A 46 -11.19 8.83 -7.05
C LEU A 46 -11.33 9.78 -8.23
N TYR A 47 -12.23 9.49 -9.17
CA TYR A 47 -12.48 10.36 -10.32
C TYR A 47 -13.16 11.68 -9.93
N ARG A 48 -14.01 11.69 -8.91
CA ARG A 48 -14.62 12.92 -8.38
C ARG A 48 -13.60 13.84 -7.73
N ILE A 49 -12.63 13.27 -7.00
CA ILE A 49 -11.57 14.04 -6.35
C ILE A 49 -10.60 14.60 -7.41
N ALA A 50 -10.24 13.78 -8.40
CA ALA A 50 -9.32 14.15 -9.48
C ALA A 50 -8.08 14.91 -8.96
N HIS A 51 -7.43 14.36 -7.92
CA HIS A 51 -6.35 15.06 -7.22
C HIS A 51 -5.24 15.47 -8.21
N PRO A 52 -4.67 16.70 -8.15
CA PRO A 52 -3.71 17.19 -9.14
C PRO A 52 -2.43 16.35 -9.31
N LYS A 53 -2.07 15.62 -8.25
CA LYS A 53 -0.92 14.70 -8.23
C LYS A 53 -1.25 13.30 -8.76
N MET A 54 -2.53 12.93 -8.86
CA MET A 54 -2.94 11.65 -9.42
C MET A 54 -2.75 11.69 -10.94
N LYS A 55 -1.82 10.89 -11.46
CA LYS A 55 -1.45 10.87 -12.88
C LYS A 55 -2.20 9.81 -13.66
N GLU A 56 -2.37 8.64 -13.05
CA GLU A 56 -3.01 7.51 -13.71
C GLU A 56 -3.76 6.64 -12.72
N VAL A 57 -4.90 6.12 -13.18
CA VAL A 57 -5.67 5.07 -12.53
C VAL A 57 -5.80 3.91 -13.52
N MET A 58 -5.02 2.85 -13.30
CA MET A 58 -5.10 1.60 -14.05
C MET A 58 -6.20 0.73 -13.46
N ILE A 59 -7.25 0.46 -14.22
CA ILE A 59 -8.31 -0.48 -13.82
C ILE A 59 -7.97 -1.85 -14.40
N THR A 60 -7.93 -2.87 -13.54
CA THR A 60 -7.49 -4.23 -13.93
C THR A 60 -8.64 -5.23 -13.90
N ASP A 61 -8.58 -6.23 -14.76
CA ASP A 61 -9.49 -7.38 -14.80
C ASP A 61 -8.80 -8.67 -14.32
N THR A 62 -7.70 -8.52 -13.58
CA THR A 62 -6.89 -9.60 -13.01
C THR A 62 -7.15 -9.75 -11.51
N PHE A 63 -7.06 -10.99 -11.02
CA PHE A 63 -7.22 -11.27 -9.59
C PHE A 63 -6.13 -10.58 -8.77
N TRP A 64 -6.49 -10.14 -7.56
CA TRP A 64 -5.53 -9.58 -6.62
C TRP A 64 -4.40 -10.56 -6.27
N ASN A 65 -3.21 -10.29 -6.82
CA ASN A 65 -1.99 -11.06 -6.59
C ASN A 65 -0.86 -10.08 -6.22
N PRO A 66 -0.33 -10.13 -4.98
CA PRO A 66 0.65 -9.14 -4.52
C PRO A 66 1.93 -9.00 -5.37
N PRO A 67 2.59 -10.08 -5.81
CA PRO A 67 3.67 -9.98 -6.79
C PRO A 67 3.26 -9.28 -8.09
N GLU A 68 2.13 -9.67 -8.68
CA GLU A 68 1.71 -9.21 -10.01
C GLU A 68 1.36 -7.72 -10.02
N TRP A 69 0.51 -7.25 -9.10
CA TRP A 69 0.12 -5.85 -9.12
C TRP A 69 1.30 -4.92 -8.80
N ARG A 70 2.24 -5.35 -7.96
CA ARG A 70 3.44 -4.57 -7.67
C ARG A 70 4.34 -4.47 -8.89
N GLU A 71 4.46 -5.56 -9.65
CA GLU A 71 5.16 -5.55 -10.93
C GLU A 71 4.47 -4.60 -11.93
N GLU A 72 3.14 -4.67 -12.08
CA GLU A 72 2.36 -3.76 -12.93
C GLU A 72 2.62 -2.29 -12.57
N MET A 73 2.55 -1.95 -11.27
CA MET A 73 2.82 -0.60 -10.78
C MET A 73 4.26 -0.14 -11.04
N LEU A 74 5.24 -1.04 -10.90
CA LEU A 74 6.63 -0.74 -11.25
C LEU A 74 6.78 -0.43 -12.75
N ARG A 75 6.01 -1.12 -13.61
CA ARG A 75 6.02 -0.87 -15.05
C ARG A 75 5.41 0.47 -15.41
N LEU A 76 4.33 0.88 -14.73
CA LEU A 76 3.68 2.18 -14.92
C LEU A 76 4.62 3.37 -14.71
N VAL A 77 5.57 3.26 -13.76
CA VAL A 77 6.46 4.38 -13.42
C VAL A 77 7.77 4.40 -14.21
N ASN A 78 7.96 3.49 -15.19
CA ASN A 78 9.20 3.43 -15.96
C ASN A 78 9.48 4.69 -16.77
N ASP A 79 8.45 5.26 -17.39
CA ASP A 79 8.60 6.46 -18.22
C ASP A 79 8.79 7.71 -17.36
N ALA A 80 8.20 7.72 -16.16
CA ALA A 80 8.28 8.82 -15.23
C ALA A 80 9.67 8.97 -14.58
N LYS A 81 10.49 7.90 -14.59
CA LYS A 81 11.88 7.82 -14.09
C LYS A 81 12.08 8.56 -12.75
N PRO A 82 11.36 8.16 -11.68
CA PRO A 82 11.51 8.80 -10.39
C PRO A 82 12.92 8.63 -9.81
N ASP A 83 13.24 9.41 -8.77
CA ASP A 83 14.41 9.13 -7.94
C ASP A 83 14.08 8.03 -6.92
N ILE A 84 12.89 8.11 -6.31
CA ILE A 84 12.37 7.12 -5.35
C ILE A 84 10.91 6.78 -5.69
N VAL A 85 10.60 5.49 -5.64
CA VAL A 85 9.23 4.97 -5.64
C VAL A 85 8.85 4.61 -4.22
N ILE A 86 7.65 4.99 -3.80
CA ILE A 86 7.04 4.68 -2.51
C ILE A 86 5.80 3.82 -2.77
N CYS A 87 5.67 2.71 -2.07
CA CYS A 87 4.61 1.73 -2.31
C CYS A 87 3.91 1.29 -1.02
N PRO A 88 3.08 2.17 -0.42
CA PRO A 88 2.22 1.79 0.68
C PRO A 88 1.06 0.91 0.19
N ASP A 89 0.52 0.12 1.10
CA ASP A 89 -0.77 -0.55 0.91
C ASP A 89 -1.91 0.46 1.21
N GLU A 90 -3.14 0.16 0.79
CA GLU A 90 -4.29 1.08 0.90
C GLU A 90 -4.72 1.40 2.34
N ASP A 91 -4.17 0.69 3.31
CA ASP A 91 -4.43 0.79 4.74
C ASP A 91 -3.23 1.35 5.54
N GLU A 92 -2.24 1.91 4.86
CA GLU A 92 -0.99 2.35 5.47
C GLU A 92 -0.77 3.87 5.39
N VAL A 93 -0.29 4.46 6.50
CA VAL A 93 0.07 5.89 6.59
C VAL A 93 1.43 6.02 7.24
N PHE A 94 2.36 6.70 6.57
CA PHE A 94 3.70 6.98 7.10
C PHE A 94 3.62 7.94 8.29
N GLY A 95 4.45 7.68 9.31
CA GLY A 95 4.57 8.55 10.48
C GLY A 95 5.26 9.88 10.18
N ASP A 96 5.19 10.79 11.16
CA ASP A 96 5.85 12.09 11.09
C ASP A 96 7.38 11.91 10.96
N GLY A 97 8.02 12.77 10.16
CA GLY A 97 9.47 12.71 9.90
C GLY A 97 9.89 11.75 8.78
N PHE A 98 8.96 10.96 8.22
CA PHE A 98 9.28 10.05 7.11
C PHE A 98 9.89 10.76 5.90
N ARG A 99 9.44 12.00 5.62
CA ARG A 99 9.98 12.81 4.53
C ARG A 99 11.47 13.14 4.71
N ASP A 100 11.88 13.50 5.92
CA ASP A 100 13.28 13.81 6.22
C ASP A 100 14.16 12.54 6.13
N GLU A 101 13.59 11.40 6.51
CA GLU A 101 14.24 10.10 6.31
C GLU A 101 14.37 9.72 4.84
N LEU A 102 13.38 10.03 3.98
CA LEU A 102 13.51 9.83 2.54
C LEU A 102 14.65 10.65 1.95
N GLU A 103 14.86 11.89 2.39
CA GLU A 103 16.00 12.70 1.96
C GLU A 103 17.33 12.10 2.41
N SER A 104 17.40 11.62 3.65
CA SER A 104 18.59 10.96 4.20
C SER A 104 18.90 9.66 3.45
N PHE A 105 17.87 8.86 3.19
CA PHE A 105 17.96 7.65 2.39
C PHE A 105 18.39 7.94 0.95
N TRP A 106 17.86 8.99 0.33
CA TRP A 106 18.25 9.41 -1.02
C TRP A 106 19.76 9.67 -1.12
N ARG A 107 20.34 10.35 -0.11
CA ARG A 107 21.77 10.67 -0.04
C ARG A 107 22.66 9.49 0.36
N SER A 108 22.09 8.44 0.92
CA SER A 108 22.84 7.25 1.37
C SER A 108 23.29 6.34 0.21
N ASP A 109 24.11 5.34 0.52
CA ASP A 109 24.47 4.25 -0.40
C ASP A 109 23.38 3.16 -0.52
N LYS A 110 22.34 3.23 0.30
CA LYS A 110 21.24 2.25 0.33
C LYS A 110 20.33 2.39 -0.87
N LEU A 111 19.70 1.29 -1.26
CA LEU A 111 18.86 1.19 -2.46
C LEU A 111 17.39 0.94 -2.13
N ALA A 112 17.12 0.40 -0.94
CA ALA A 112 15.76 0.17 -0.47
C ALA A 112 15.59 0.61 0.98
N MET A 113 14.41 1.09 1.32
CA MET A 113 14.03 1.49 2.66
C MET A 113 13.01 0.49 3.23
N MET A 114 13.39 -0.11 4.35
CA MET A 114 12.59 -1.02 5.15
C MET A 114 11.92 -0.24 6.27
N VAL A 115 10.60 -0.35 6.40
CA VAL A 115 9.79 0.39 7.37
C VAL A 115 9.06 -0.59 8.27
N ALA A 116 9.24 -0.42 9.58
CA ALA A 116 8.54 -1.22 10.58
C ALA A 116 7.13 -0.68 10.85
N TYR A 117 6.24 -1.55 11.28
CA TYR A 117 4.86 -1.20 11.62
C TYR A 117 4.76 -0.70 13.07
N GLU A 118 3.90 0.29 13.30
CA GLU A 118 3.28 0.50 14.61
C GLU A 118 2.35 -0.69 14.94
N PRO A 119 1.96 -0.88 16.21
CA PRO A 119 0.82 -1.74 16.50
C PRO A 119 -0.36 -1.37 15.61
N LEU A 120 -1.07 -2.38 15.13
CA LEU A 120 -2.24 -2.17 14.29
C LEU A 120 -3.22 -1.20 14.95
N VAL A 121 -3.80 -0.28 14.18
CA VAL A 121 -4.69 0.76 14.72
C VAL A 121 -6.10 0.65 14.13
N THR A 122 -7.10 0.90 14.96
CA THR A 122 -8.49 1.05 14.51
C THR A 122 -8.72 2.41 13.84
N ALA A 123 -9.90 2.60 13.23
CA ALA A 123 -10.29 3.86 12.60
C ALA A 123 -10.18 5.08 13.53
N ASN A 124 -10.42 4.90 14.84
CA ASN A 124 -10.33 5.97 15.84
C ASN A 124 -8.95 6.08 16.52
N GLY A 125 -7.93 5.40 15.99
CA GLY A 125 -6.54 5.50 16.46
C GLY A 125 -6.22 4.66 17.70
N ARG A 126 -7.15 3.83 18.20
CA ARG A 126 -6.84 2.88 19.26
C ARG A 126 -6.00 1.73 18.73
N GLU A 127 -4.93 1.41 19.46
CA GLU A 127 -4.10 0.23 19.20
C GLU A 127 -4.87 -1.08 19.42
N VAL A 128 -4.71 -1.99 18.47
CA VAL A 128 -5.21 -3.36 18.50
C VAL A 128 -4.04 -4.26 18.84
N ASN A 129 -3.85 -4.49 20.13
CA ASN A 129 -2.78 -5.36 20.59
C ASN A 129 -3.24 -6.83 20.50
N LYS A 130 -2.93 -7.50 19.38
CA LYS A 130 -3.07 -8.95 19.25
C LYS A 130 -1.87 -9.51 18.49
N ALA A 131 -1.25 -10.54 19.07
CA ALA A 131 -0.04 -11.25 18.63
C ALA A 131 -0.14 -11.98 17.26
N ALA A 132 -1.09 -11.63 16.40
CA ALA A 132 -1.35 -12.19 15.07
C ALA A 132 -2.53 -11.39 14.46
N PRO A 133 -2.61 -11.17 13.13
CA PRO A 133 -2.06 -12.03 12.08
C PRO A 133 -0.88 -11.46 11.26
N TYR A 134 -0.44 -10.23 11.51
CA TYR A 134 0.68 -9.64 10.78
C TYR A 134 1.93 -9.65 11.66
N PRO A 135 2.96 -10.45 11.34
CA PRO A 135 4.22 -10.34 12.06
C PRO A 135 4.77 -8.92 11.87
N PRO A 136 5.35 -8.28 12.90
CA PRO A 136 5.92 -6.94 12.82
C PRO A 136 7.26 -6.97 12.08
N GLN A 137 7.28 -7.55 10.88
CA GLN A 137 8.47 -7.55 10.04
C GLN A 137 8.49 -6.24 9.25
N PRO A 138 9.65 -5.56 9.19
CA PRO A 138 9.81 -4.42 8.30
C PRO A 138 9.54 -4.82 6.85
N HIS A 139 8.76 -4.00 6.15
CA HIS A 139 8.48 -4.17 4.73
C HIS A 139 9.21 -3.12 3.91
N MET A 140 9.58 -3.47 2.68
CA MET A 140 10.10 -2.49 1.75
C MET A 140 8.95 -1.56 1.35
N LYS A 141 9.07 -0.28 1.69
CA LYS A 141 8.04 0.73 1.37
C LYS A 141 8.54 1.85 0.49
N ALA A 142 9.85 2.00 0.36
CA ALA A 142 10.43 2.88 -0.65
C ALA A 142 11.71 2.27 -1.24
N PHE A 143 12.04 2.61 -2.49
CA PHE A 143 13.27 2.18 -3.13
C PHE A 143 13.74 3.19 -4.18
N LYS A 144 15.06 3.24 -4.39
CA LYS A 144 15.66 4.06 -5.45
C LYS A 144 15.39 3.41 -6.80
N TRP A 145 14.78 4.15 -7.71
CA TRP A 145 14.44 3.62 -9.02
C TRP A 145 15.69 3.43 -9.88
N ARG A 146 15.69 2.35 -10.68
CA ARG A 146 16.69 2.06 -11.71
C ARG A 146 15.99 1.32 -12.87
N PRO A 147 16.54 1.39 -14.09
CA PRO A 147 16.07 0.53 -15.17
C PRO A 147 16.23 -0.95 -14.82
N GLY A 148 15.23 -1.76 -15.19
CA GLY A 148 15.30 -3.22 -15.04
C GLY A 148 15.01 -3.76 -13.64
N LEU A 149 14.57 -2.93 -12.68
CA LEU A 149 14.06 -3.45 -11.41
C LEU A 149 12.86 -4.37 -11.66
N SER A 150 12.67 -5.37 -10.80
CA SER A 150 11.53 -6.28 -10.82
C SER A 150 11.27 -6.85 -9.42
N HIS A 151 10.03 -7.23 -9.16
CA HIS A 151 9.67 -8.05 -8.00
C HIS A 151 9.93 -9.54 -8.20
N TYR A 152 10.38 -9.98 -9.38
CA TYR A 152 10.67 -11.38 -9.67
C TYR A 152 12.16 -11.73 -9.58
N PRO A 153 12.53 -12.87 -8.96
CA PRO A 153 11.64 -13.79 -8.23
C PRO A 153 11.05 -13.14 -6.96
N TRP A 154 9.82 -13.55 -6.59
CA TRP A 154 9.11 -12.94 -5.46
C TRP A 154 9.82 -13.21 -4.15
N HIS A 155 10.09 -12.12 -3.42
CA HIS A 155 10.56 -12.15 -2.05
C HIS A 155 9.46 -11.59 -1.14
N THR A 156 9.29 -12.19 0.04
CA THR A 156 8.35 -11.68 1.05
C THR A 156 8.69 -10.24 1.45
N ASN A 157 7.75 -9.55 2.09
CA ASN A 157 7.94 -8.16 2.58
C ASN A 157 8.10 -7.13 1.44
N ALA A 158 7.53 -7.42 0.27
CA ALA A 158 7.46 -6.56 -0.92
C ALA A 158 8.83 -6.16 -1.49
N ILE A 159 9.86 -6.99 -1.29
CA ILE A 159 11.22 -6.67 -1.67
C ILE A 159 11.39 -6.70 -3.21
N ILE A 160 12.03 -5.68 -3.76
CA ILE A 160 12.53 -5.66 -5.15
C ILE A 160 13.70 -6.64 -5.26
N ALA A 161 13.63 -7.58 -6.20
CA ALA A 161 14.56 -8.71 -6.26
C ALA A 161 16.04 -8.30 -6.40
N PRO A 162 16.42 -7.33 -7.25
CA PRO A 162 17.78 -6.78 -7.26
C PRO A 162 18.27 -6.20 -5.92
N TYR A 163 17.34 -5.86 -5.01
CA TYR A 163 17.63 -5.26 -3.71
C TYR A 163 17.42 -6.23 -2.54
N VAL A 164 17.40 -7.55 -2.78
CA VAL A 164 17.20 -8.55 -1.73
C VAL A 164 18.32 -8.59 -0.68
N ASN A 165 19.54 -8.17 -1.05
CA ASN A 165 20.67 -8.15 -0.13
C ASN A 165 20.46 -7.10 0.98
N ALA A 166 20.50 -7.52 2.25
CA ALA A 166 20.33 -6.65 3.41
C ALA A 166 21.33 -5.48 3.47
N ALA A 167 22.51 -5.60 2.85
CA ALA A 167 23.46 -4.50 2.74
C ALA A 167 22.91 -3.29 1.95
N CYS A 168 21.92 -3.52 1.07
CA CYS A 168 21.21 -2.50 0.30
C CYS A 168 20.11 -1.80 1.11
N HIS A 169 19.80 -2.26 2.32
CA HIS A 169 18.64 -1.80 3.08
C HIS A 169 19.00 -0.66 4.01
N TRP A 170 18.14 0.36 4.00
CA TRP A 170 18.04 1.38 5.04
C TRP A 170 16.91 1.00 5.98
N SER A 171 17.17 0.93 7.28
CA SER A 171 16.13 0.72 8.29
C SER A 171 15.59 2.07 8.73
N ALA A 172 14.34 2.38 8.37
CA ALA A 172 13.70 3.61 8.80
C ALA A 172 13.49 3.60 10.32
N VAL A 173 13.65 4.77 10.95
CA VAL A 173 13.32 4.97 12.38
C VAL A 173 11.81 5.19 12.52
N THR A 174 11.23 5.94 11.58
CA THR A 174 9.80 6.18 11.45
C THR A 174 9.07 4.86 11.25
N ARG A 175 7.93 4.74 11.93
CA ARG A 175 7.05 3.58 11.84
C ARG A 175 5.82 3.90 11.02
N LEU A 176 5.26 2.86 10.41
CA LEU A 176 4.08 2.93 9.56
C LEU A 176 2.83 2.60 10.37
N LYS A 177 1.83 3.47 10.34
CA LYS A 177 0.49 3.16 10.83
C LYS A 177 -0.20 2.23 9.85
N HIS A 178 -0.76 1.14 10.34
CA HIS A 178 -1.51 0.17 9.54
C HIS A 178 -2.91 0.07 10.13
N TYR A 179 -3.88 0.58 9.39
CA TYR A 179 -5.27 0.60 9.78
C TYR A 179 -5.91 -0.77 9.59
N CYS A 180 -6.54 -1.28 10.62
CA CYS A 180 -7.34 -2.50 10.55
C CYS A 180 -8.60 -2.34 11.39
N CYS A 181 -9.48 -3.34 11.40
CA CYS A 181 -10.60 -3.40 12.35
C CYS A 181 -11.46 -2.11 12.38
N TYR A 182 -11.66 -1.48 11.23
CA TYR A 182 -12.25 -0.13 11.12
C TYR A 182 -13.76 -0.10 11.40
N THR A 183 -14.36 -1.24 11.78
CA THR A 183 -15.68 -1.31 12.39
C THR A 183 -15.64 -2.16 13.67
N ALA A 184 -16.52 -1.87 14.63
CA ALA A 184 -16.65 -2.69 15.85
C ALA A 184 -17.09 -4.14 15.56
N ALA A 185 -17.74 -4.38 14.41
CA ALA A 185 -18.12 -5.72 13.97
C ALA A 185 -16.92 -6.50 13.45
N LEU A 186 -16.09 -5.88 12.61
CA LEU A 186 -14.79 -6.43 12.22
C LEU A 186 -13.99 -6.71 13.47
N GLU A 187 -13.96 -5.79 14.45
CA GLU A 187 -13.17 -5.96 15.67
C GLU A 187 -13.41 -7.30 16.42
N LYS A 188 -14.65 -7.77 16.34
CA LYS A 188 -15.11 -8.98 17.02
C LYS A 188 -14.80 -10.26 16.22
N MET A 189 -14.40 -10.14 14.95
CA MET A 189 -14.02 -11.27 14.12
C MET A 189 -12.66 -11.81 14.56
N LYS A 190 -12.58 -13.11 14.87
CA LYS A 190 -11.30 -13.77 15.23
C LYS A 190 -10.38 -13.99 14.02
N GLN A 191 -10.89 -13.80 12.80
CA GLN A 191 -10.17 -13.87 11.53
C GLN A 191 -10.52 -12.65 10.68
N TRP A 192 -9.51 -11.84 10.36
CA TRP A 192 -9.64 -10.48 9.81
C TRP A 192 -9.43 -10.40 8.32
N ARG A 193 -8.99 -11.50 7.71
CA ARG A 193 -8.92 -11.59 6.26
C ARG A 193 -10.37 -11.61 5.79
N SER A 194 -10.75 -10.63 4.96
CA SER A 194 -11.77 -10.85 3.94
C SER A 194 -11.58 -12.27 3.42
N PRO A 195 -12.63 -13.11 3.30
CA PRO A 195 -12.47 -14.42 2.71
C PRO A 195 -11.92 -14.22 1.30
N THR A 196 -10.59 -14.23 1.16
CA THR A 196 -9.92 -14.44 -0.11
C THR A 196 -10.60 -15.70 -0.63
N PRO A 197 -11.26 -15.67 -1.79
CA PRO A 197 -12.01 -16.82 -2.26
C PRO A 197 -11.01 -17.95 -2.53
N GLY A 198 -10.72 -18.74 -1.50
CA GLY A 198 -10.23 -20.09 -1.67
C GLY A 198 -11.24 -20.76 -2.56
N ARG A 199 -10.74 -21.33 -3.67
CA ARG A 199 -11.51 -22.14 -4.62
C ARG A 199 -12.64 -22.86 -3.89
N LYS A 200 -13.88 -22.47 -4.22
CA LYS A 200 -15.16 -22.92 -3.63
C LYS A 200 -15.49 -22.22 -2.31
N HIS A 201 -16.33 -21.18 -2.37
CA HIS A 201 -17.68 -21.20 -1.81
C HIS A 201 -18.45 -19.96 -2.31
N LYS A 202 -19.54 -20.17 -3.05
CA LYS A 202 -20.54 -19.14 -3.30
C LYS A 202 -21.17 -18.75 -1.96
N LYS A 203 -20.83 -17.58 -1.43
CA LYS A 203 -21.72 -16.81 -0.57
C LYS A 203 -21.63 -15.35 -0.99
N VAL A 204 -22.59 -14.96 -1.82
CA VAL A 204 -23.00 -13.57 -1.99
C VAL A 204 -23.41 -13.09 -0.60
N VAL A 205 -22.63 -12.18 -0.02
CA VAL A 205 -23.08 -11.38 1.11
C VAL A 205 -23.64 -10.11 0.49
N THR A 206 -24.95 -10.11 0.28
CA THR A 206 -25.71 -8.90 -0.03
C THR A 206 -25.51 -7.93 1.13
N MET A 207 -24.89 -6.77 0.90
CA MET A 207 -24.92 -5.69 1.88
C MET A 207 -26.37 -5.22 2.04
N LEU A 208 -26.90 -5.38 3.26
CA LEU A 208 -28.18 -4.82 3.66
C LEU A 208 -28.09 -3.29 3.56
N GLY A 209 -29.06 -2.71 2.87
CA GLY A 209 -29.14 -1.27 2.62
C GLY A 209 -29.19 -0.45 3.90
N PHE A 210 -28.60 0.74 3.82
CA PHE A 210 -28.85 1.81 4.77
C PHE A 210 -30.20 2.47 4.40
N GLY A 211 -31.25 2.12 5.15
CA GLY A 211 -32.38 3.00 5.44
C GLY A 211 -32.44 3.17 6.97
N GLU A 212 -32.84 4.27 7.56
CA GLU A 212 -33.44 5.54 7.10
C GLU A 212 -32.66 6.73 7.67
#